data_AF-A0A2A6NQM0-F1
#
_entry.id   AF-A0A2A6NQM0-F1
#
_cell.length_a   1.000
_cell.length_b   1.000
_cell.length_c   1.000
_cell.angle_alpha   90.00
_cell.angle_beta   90.00
_cell.angle_gamma   90.00
#
_symmetry.space_group_name_H-M   'P 1'
#
loop_
_entity.id
_entity.type
_entity.pdbx_description
1 polymer ?
#
loop_
_entity_poly.entity_id
_entity_poly.type
_entity_poly.pdbx_seq_one_letter_code
_entity_poly.pdbx_strand_id
1 'polypeptide(L)'
;MTSSNRTQLALVRETTPGVTPTTPRMRKVRMTGESLSLAPTYVDSEEIRDDRMLGDPIKTNETTNGGINGEISFPDDGSPLSELLMSAFENAWVNTPAFFNDGTPDSVVTDAGTTASTYAVVSGGAAVKVGMLVRASGFGQAANNQIFRATASTGTTIVGGSALVAEAAPPGTARLKVVGFAGVAGDITALVDGLGSTTLDFTTLGLAVGQWVKVGGTADASTFAFLVTAGAKARNAAYARIAAIAANKLTLDNLPSGWAADPGTGKTISVFVSDQIKNGVTPNTMTIEKGFLGMQTPAFITYLGMRVNTFNVDMQSGDKLKWQAVFLGLGGDETTVTLDAVPDPVTTGVVMAANANVGRLGVNQAQLGSPNWAKGFSVQINNNLQALDAVDSAAPVALDDGECTVTGKLTTYFGSLTEVLAFRNGTPRNINSRVQKNGQALIWQVPRAVYRGGGNPQATAKNTQVMADFDYQASQDVATNAHILLDRFEYVE
;
A
#
# COMPACT_ATOMS: atom_id res chain seq x y z
N MET A 1 -1.20 17.91 -33.97
CA MET A 1 -0.25 17.90 -32.83
C MET A 1 -0.98 17.42 -31.60
N THR A 2 -0.41 16.50 -30.81
CA THR A 2 -0.98 16.07 -29.52
C THR A 2 -0.40 16.91 -28.39
N SER A 3 -1.17 17.15 -27.33
CA SER A 3 -0.70 17.82 -26.12
C SER A 3 -0.39 16.76 -25.07
N SER A 4 0.66 16.98 -24.27
CA SER A 4 0.95 16.14 -23.09
C SER A 4 -0.26 16.02 -22.15
N ASN A 5 -1.07 17.08 -22.05
CA ASN A 5 -2.31 17.13 -21.26
C ASN A 5 -3.45 16.25 -21.83
N ARG A 6 -3.28 15.64 -23.01
CA ARG A 6 -4.21 14.68 -23.62
C ARG A 6 -3.61 13.27 -23.70
N THR A 7 -2.62 12.98 -22.86
CA THR A 7 -2.04 11.64 -22.69
C THR A 7 -2.76 10.91 -21.56
N GLN A 8 -3.09 9.64 -21.80
CA GLN A 8 -3.71 8.76 -20.81
C GLN A 8 -2.81 7.54 -20.61
N LEU A 9 -2.65 7.11 -19.35
CA LEU A 9 -2.14 5.79 -19.02
C LEU A 9 -3.24 4.97 -18.38
N ALA A 10 -3.36 3.71 -18.77
CA ALA A 10 -4.20 2.72 -18.12
C ALA A 10 -3.44 1.41 -17.98
N LEU A 11 -3.75 0.64 -16.94
CA LEU A 11 -3.10 -0.66 -16.71
C LEU A 11 -4.10 -1.75 -16.34
N VAL A 12 -3.69 -2.99 -16.56
CA VAL A 12 -4.37 -4.21 -16.11
C VAL A 12 -3.34 -5.25 -15.68
N ARG A 13 -3.66 -6.02 -14.65
CA ARG A 13 -2.83 -7.14 -14.20
C ARG A 13 -2.87 -8.27 -15.22
N GLU A 14 -1.72 -8.87 -15.50
CA GLU A 14 -1.61 -10.07 -16.31
C GLU A 14 -1.70 -11.33 -15.44
N THR A 15 -2.30 -12.39 -15.97
CA THR A 15 -2.25 -13.72 -15.33
C THR A 15 -1.04 -14.53 -15.80
N THR A 16 -0.56 -14.25 -17.02
CA THR A 16 0.64 -14.82 -17.62
C THR A 16 1.52 -13.66 -18.11
N PRO A 17 2.80 -13.58 -17.72
CA PRO A 17 3.69 -12.51 -18.14
C PRO A 17 3.69 -12.29 -19.66
N GLY A 18 3.48 -11.05 -20.07
CA GLY A 18 3.47 -10.65 -21.49
C GLY A 18 2.16 -10.92 -22.22
N VAL A 19 1.13 -11.45 -21.54
CA VAL A 19 -0.17 -11.77 -22.15
C VAL A 19 -1.26 -10.91 -21.54
N THR A 20 -1.75 -9.94 -22.32
CA THR A 20 -2.91 -9.12 -21.97
C THR A 20 -4.15 -10.00 -21.78
N PRO A 21 -4.92 -9.85 -20.68
CA PRO A 21 -6.18 -10.55 -20.50
C PRO A 21 -7.16 -10.33 -21.67
N THR A 22 -7.91 -11.36 -22.06
CA THR A 22 -9.00 -11.20 -23.02
C THR A 22 -10.07 -10.27 -22.45
N THR A 23 -10.48 -9.24 -23.21
CA THR A 23 -11.38 -8.17 -22.75
C THR A 23 -10.89 -7.54 -21.42
N PRO A 24 -9.73 -6.86 -21.43
CA PRO A 24 -9.13 -6.36 -20.22
C PRO A 24 -9.97 -5.22 -19.64
N ARG A 25 -10.22 -5.25 -18.33
CA ARG A 25 -10.77 -4.10 -17.60
C ARG A 25 -9.62 -3.17 -17.22
N MET A 26 -9.35 -2.19 -18.06
CA MET A 26 -8.21 -1.29 -17.89
C MET A 26 -8.54 -0.21 -16.86
N ARG A 27 -7.59 0.17 -16.02
CA ARG A 27 -7.78 1.20 -14.98
C ARG A 27 -6.85 2.38 -15.19
N LYS A 28 -7.41 3.60 -15.25
CA LYS A 28 -6.61 4.81 -15.50
C LYS A 28 -5.65 5.11 -14.35
N VAL A 29 -4.39 5.36 -14.68
CA VAL A 29 -3.31 5.67 -13.73
C VAL A 29 -3.27 7.17 -13.46
N ARG A 30 -3.12 7.56 -12.20
CA ARG A 30 -2.79 8.93 -11.82
C ARG A 30 -1.28 9.13 -11.95
N MET A 31 -0.88 10.01 -12.87
CA MET A 31 0.53 10.30 -13.14
C MET A 31 0.82 11.79 -13.07
N THR A 32 2.05 12.13 -12.70
CA THR A 32 2.64 13.46 -12.84
C THR A 32 3.68 13.51 -13.96
N GLY A 33 4.15 12.35 -14.42
CA GLY A 33 5.02 12.19 -15.57
C GLY A 33 5.24 10.72 -15.90
N GLU A 34 5.74 10.46 -17.10
CA GLU A 34 6.09 9.13 -17.58
C GLU A 34 7.30 9.20 -18.50
N SER A 35 8.02 8.08 -18.60
CA SER A 35 9.16 7.90 -19.51
C SER A 35 9.14 6.51 -20.13
N LEU A 36 7.95 5.95 -20.34
CA LEU A 36 7.79 4.61 -20.92
C LEU A 36 8.27 4.61 -22.36
N SER A 37 9.04 3.58 -22.72
CA SER A 37 9.65 3.45 -24.04
C SER A 37 9.58 2.01 -24.51
N LEU A 38 9.19 1.87 -25.77
CA LEU A 38 9.31 0.66 -26.59
C LEU A 38 10.32 1.02 -27.68
N ALA A 39 11.51 0.44 -27.63
CA ALA A 39 12.62 0.85 -28.48
C ALA A 39 13.29 -0.36 -29.16
N PRO A 40 13.27 -0.44 -30.50
CA PRO A 40 14.09 -1.39 -31.22
C PRO A 40 15.57 -1.02 -31.14
N THR A 41 16.42 -2.04 -31.10
CA THR A 41 17.88 -1.93 -31.21
C THR A 41 18.32 -2.46 -32.56
N TYR A 42 19.34 -1.82 -33.14
CA TYR A 42 19.84 -2.14 -34.46
C TYR A 42 21.36 -2.35 -34.43
N VAL A 43 21.85 -3.18 -35.34
CA VAL A 43 23.28 -3.36 -35.60
C VAL A 43 23.53 -3.07 -37.09
N ASP A 44 24.59 -2.34 -37.36
CA ASP A 44 25.04 -2.07 -38.72
C ASP A 44 25.77 -3.29 -39.29
N SER A 45 25.55 -3.59 -40.57
CA SER A 45 26.28 -4.65 -41.25
C SER A 45 27.77 -4.31 -41.40
N GLU A 46 28.64 -5.26 -41.09
CA GLU A 46 30.09 -5.15 -41.37
C GLU A 46 30.46 -5.53 -42.81
N GLU A 47 29.47 -5.67 -43.71
CA GLU A 47 29.69 -6.01 -45.12
C GLU A 47 30.60 -4.97 -45.81
N ILE A 48 31.73 -5.43 -46.34
CA ILE A 48 32.65 -4.59 -47.12
C ILE A 48 32.10 -4.47 -48.54
N ARG A 49 31.69 -3.26 -48.92
CA ARG A 49 31.22 -2.92 -50.26
C ARG A 49 32.26 -2.09 -51.03
N ASP A 50 32.33 -2.30 -52.34
CA ASP A 50 33.24 -1.59 -53.25
C ASP A 50 32.72 -0.19 -53.65
N ASP A 51 31.47 0.12 -53.32
CA ASP A 51 30.80 1.41 -53.58
C ASP A 51 30.99 2.45 -52.46
N ARG A 52 31.69 2.10 -51.37
CA ARG A 52 31.90 2.93 -50.17
C ARG A 52 30.61 3.36 -49.45
N MET A 53 29.50 2.65 -49.64
CA MET A 53 28.23 2.90 -48.95
C MET A 53 28.02 1.89 -47.80
N LEU A 54 27.17 2.26 -46.84
CA LEU A 54 26.74 1.37 -45.75
C LEU A 54 25.42 0.69 -46.14
N GLY A 55 25.24 -0.55 -45.69
CA GLY A 55 23.95 -1.26 -45.80
C GLY A 55 22.93 -0.75 -44.77
N ASP A 56 21.66 -1.15 -44.96
CA ASP A 56 20.61 -0.81 -44.01
C ASP A 56 20.85 -1.48 -42.63
N PRO A 57 20.55 -0.79 -41.52
CA PRO A 57 20.68 -1.34 -40.18
C PRO A 57 19.69 -2.48 -39.92
N ILE A 58 20.15 -3.54 -39.24
CA ILE A 58 19.37 -4.75 -38.97
C ILE A 58 18.83 -4.71 -37.54
N LYS A 59 17.51 -4.87 -37.33
CA LYS A 59 16.92 -4.93 -35.98
C LYS A 59 17.36 -6.22 -35.30
N THR A 60 17.93 -6.12 -34.10
CA THR A 60 18.46 -7.26 -33.35
C THR A 60 17.69 -7.58 -32.07
N ASN A 61 17.13 -6.57 -31.41
CA ASN A 61 16.33 -6.75 -30.20
C ASN A 61 15.35 -5.58 -30.02
N GLU A 62 14.49 -5.64 -29.02
CA GLU A 62 13.53 -4.62 -28.64
C GLU A 62 13.46 -4.54 -27.13
N THR A 63 13.64 -3.35 -26.58
CA THR A 63 13.60 -3.13 -25.15
C THR A 63 12.34 -2.39 -24.76
N THR A 64 11.65 -2.90 -23.74
CA THR A 64 10.55 -2.20 -23.09
C THR A 64 10.95 -1.83 -21.68
N ASN A 65 10.98 -0.54 -21.38
CA ASN A 65 11.34 -0.04 -20.05
C ASN A 65 10.75 1.36 -19.81
N GLY A 66 11.08 1.95 -18.66
CA GLY A 66 10.78 3.34 -18.34
C GLY A 66 10.07 3.47 -17.01
N GLY A 67 9.58 4.67 -16.70
CA GLY A 67 8.99 4.96 -15.40
C GLY A 67 7.64 5.64 -15.46
N ILE A 68 6.89 5.51 -14.38
CA ILE A 68 5.68 6.29 -14.09
C ILE A 68 5.92 6.99 -12.75
N ASN A 69 5.67 8.30 -12.74
CA ASN A 69 5.77 9.13 -11.55
C ASN A 69 4.38 9.56 -11.12
N GLY A 70 4.14 9.66 -9.82
CA GLY A 70 2.86 10.12 -9.29
C GLY A 70 2.95 10.63 -7.86
N GLU A 71 1.77 10.93 -7.30
CA GLU A 71 1.61 11.40 -5.93
C GLU A 71 0.90 10.32 -5.12
N ILE A 72 1.29 10.13 -3.85
CA ILE A 72 0.70 9.09 -3.01
C ILE A 72 -0.74 9.48 -2.66
N SER A 73 -1.67 8.65 -3.09
CA SER A 73 -3.02 8.54 -2.55
C SER A 73 -3.20 7.16 -1.92
N PHE A 74 -4.30 6.94 -1.21
CA PHE A 74 -4.60 5.62 -0.67
C PHE A 74 -4.67 4.59 -1.82
N PRO A 75 -3.93 3.47 -1.76
CA PRO A 75 -3.96 2.42 -2.76
C PRO A 75 -5.14 1.48 -2.43
N ASP A 76 -6.33 1.80 -2.93
CA ASP A 76 -7.48 0.91 -2.84
C ASP A 76 -7.16 -0.45 -3.48
N ASP A 77 -7.81 -1.52 -3.03
CA ASP A 77 -7.58 -2.85 -3.58
C ASP A 77 -7.91 -2.89 -5.08
N GLY A 78 -7.03 -3.51 -5.87
CA GLY A 78 -7.11 -3.52 -7.33
C GLY A 78 -6.87 -2.17 -8.02
N SER A 79 -6.62 -1.08 -7.29
CA SER A 79 -6.25 0.20 -7.91
C SER A 79 -4.88 0.11 -8.60
N PRO A 80 -4.61 0.96 -9.60
CA PRO A 80 -3.30 1.00 -10.25
C PRO A 80 -2.12 1.10 -9.28
N LEU A 81 -2.19 1.97 -8.26
CA LEU A 81 -1.12 2.07 -7.27
C LEU A 81 -0.96 0.78 -6.44
N SER A 82 -2.05 0.08 -6.13
CA SER A 82 -2.01 -1.22 -5.45
C SER A 82 -1.30 -2.28 -6.32
N GLU A 83 -1.52 -2.29 -7.64
CA GLU A 83 -0.83 -3.18 -8.57
C GLU A 83 0.67 -2.89 -8.66
N LEU A 84 1.02 -1.61 -8.75
CA LEU A 84 2.42 -1.16 -8.74
C LEU A 84 3.14 -1.59 -7.46
N LEU A 85 2.48 -1.45 -6.31
CA LEU A 85 3.03 -1.88 -5.03
C LEU A 85 3.18 -3.40 -4.95
N MET A 86 2.20 -4.17 -5.43
CA MET A 86 2.33 -5.64 -5.50
C MET A 86 3.49 -6.08 -6.39
N SER A 87 3.68 -5.42 -7.53
CA SER A 87 4.82 -5.68 -8.43
C SER A 87 6.15 -5.29 -7.79
N ALA A 88 6.21 -4.15 -7.11
CA ALA A 88 7.42 -3.70 -6.41
C ALA A 88 7.82 -4.61 -5.24
N PHE A 89 6.84 -5.07 -4.46
CA PHE A 89 7.07 -5.97 -3.32
C PHE A 89 7.21 -7.44 -3.73
N GLU A 90 6.91 -7.78 -4.98
CA GLU A 90 6.86 -9.16 -5.48
C GLU A 90 6.03 -10.06 -4.57
N ASN A 91 4.85 -9.55 -4.22
CA ASN A 91 3.94 -10.25 -3.33
C ASN A 91 2.51 -9.74 -3.50
N ALA A 92 1.56 -10.51 -3.00
CA ALA A 92 0.17 -10.09 -2.91
C ALA A 92 -0.12 -9.38 -1.59
N TRP A 93 -1.12 -8.51 -1.59
CA TRP A 93 -1.69 -7.97 -0.36
C TRP A 93 -2.37 -9.08 0.43
N VAL A 94 -2.09 -9.14 1.72
CA VAL A 94 -2.88 -9.89 2.70
C VAL A 94 -4.05 -8.98 3.10
N ASN A 95 -5.15 -9.11 2.37
CA ASN A 95 -6.37 -8.33 2.58
C ASN A 95 -7.26 -8.97 3.65
N THR A 96 -7.84 -8.14 4.52
CA THR A 96 -8.98 -8.54 5.35
C THR A 96 -10.20 -8.82 4.46
N PRO A 97 -11.15 -9.67 4.92
CA PRO A 97 -12.32 -10.02 4.14
C PRO A 97 -13.09 -8.81 3.61
N ALA A 98 -13.39 -8.83 2.31
CA ALA A 98 -14.09 -7.76 1.61
C ALA A 98 -15.07 -8.35 0.59
N PHE A 99 -16.21 -7.70 0.42
CA PHE A 99 -17.28 -8.08 -0.49
C PHE A 99 -17.73 -6.82 -1.21
N PHE A 100 -17.60 -6.76 -2.53
CA PHE A 100 -17.90 -5.56 -3.30
C PHE A 100 -18.61 -5.92 -4.59
N ASN A 101 -19.72 -5.24 -4.87
CA ASN A 101 -20.50 -5.43 -6.09
C ASN A 101 -19.84 -4.87 -7.36
N ASP A 102 -18.82 -4.01 -7.21
CA ASP A 102 -17.92 -3.58 -8.27
C ASP A 102 -18.61 -3.17 -9.58
N GLY A 103 -19.62 -2.31 -9.46
CA GLY A 103 -20.37 -1.76 -10.59
C GLY A 103 -21.54 -2.63 -11.07
N THR A 104 -21.62 -3.90 -10.66
CA THR A 104 -22.72 -4.81 -11.00
C THR A 104 -23.60 -5.03 -9.76
N PRO A 105 -24.82 -4.46 -9.70
CA PRO A 105 -25.75 -4.72 -8.59
C PRO A 105 -25.98 -6.22 -8.35
N ASP A 106 -26.20 -6.61 -7.10
CA ASP A 106 -26.54 -8.01 -6.73
C ASP A 106 -25.49 -9.07 -7.18
N SER A 107 -24.22 -8.68 -7.32
CA SER A 107 -23.17 -9.60 -7.83
C SER A 107 -22.40 -10.32 -6.73
N VAL A 108 -22.10 -9.66 -5.61
CA VAL A 108 -21.34 -10.23 -4.48
C VAL A 108 -22.12 -10.08 -3.18
N VAL A 109 -22.66 -8.89 -2.92
CA VAL A 109 -23.59 -8.58 -1.83
C VAL A 109 -24.99 -8.56 -2.42
N THR A 110 -25.81 -9.51 -2.02
CA THR A 110 -27.09 -9.80 -2.68
C THR A 110 -28.32 -9.33 -1.91
N ASP A 111 -28.19 -9.15 -0.59
CA ASP A 111 -29.29 -8.65 0.23
C ASP A 111 -28.75 -7.89 1.45
N ALA A 112 -29.51 -6.90 1.91
CA ALA A 112 -29.37 -6.34 3.24
C ALA A 112 -30.74 -6.21 3.91
N GLY A 113 -30.88 -6.67 5.15
CA GLY A 113 -32.02 -6.35 5.99
C GLY A 113 -33.34 -7.06 5.67
N THR A 114 -33.43 -7.93 4.66
CA THR A 114 -34.62 -8.79 4.47
C THR A 114 -34.73 -9.78 5.62
N THR A 115 -33.60 -10.36 6.03
CA THR A 115 -33.46 -10.99 7.34
C THR A 115 -32.92 -9.98 8.33
N ALA A 116 -33.55 -9.86 9.49
CA ALA A 116 -33.15 -8.91 10.52
C ALA A 116 -31.64 -9.01 10.82
N SER A 117 -30.99 -7.84 10.91
CA SER A 117 -29.56 -7.72 11.24
C SER A 117 -28.57 -8.43 10.31
N THR A 118 -29.01 -8.86 9.12
CA THR A 118 -28.23 -9.71 8.23
C THR A 118 -27.93 -9.01 6.90
N TYR A 119 -26.69 -9.15 6.44
CA TYR A 119 -26.28 -8.94 5.07
C TYR A 119 -26.03 -10.29 4.41
N ALA A 120 -26.52 -10.49 3.19
CA ALA A 120 -26.24 -11.69 2.40
C ALA A 120 -25.11 -11.44 1.40
N VAL A 121 -24.26 -12.43 1.25
CA VAL A 121 -23.18 -12.47 0.26
C VAL A 121 -23.25 -13.78 -0.53
N VAL A 122 -22.82 -13.77 -1.79
CA VAL A 122 -22.83 -14.97 -2.64
C VAL A 122 -21.98 -16.09 -2.04
N SER A 123 -20.80 -15.74 -1.52
CA SER A 123 -19.89 -16.70 -0.89
C SER A 123 -18.88 -15.99 0.01
N GLY A 124 -18.09 -16.74 0.77
CA GLY A 124 -16.97 -16.21 1.56
C GLY A 124 -17.36 -15.54 2.89
N GLY A 125 -18.65 -15.43 3.22
CA GLY A 125 -19.12 -14.79 4.46
C GLY A 125 -18.52 -15.40 5.73
N ALA A 126 -18.17 -16.69 5.70
CA ALA A 126 -17.57 -17.41 6.81
C ALA A 126 -16.14 -16.93 7.16
N ALA A 127 -15.51 -16.16 6.27
CA ALA A 127 -14.23 -15.50 6.54
C ALA A 127 -14.37 -14.37 7.57
N VAL A 128 -15.55 -13.76 7.67
CA VAL A 128 -15.86 -12.80 8.75
C VAL A 128 -16.09 -13.60 10.03
N LYS A 129 -15.34 -13.33 11.09
CA LYS A 129 -15.47 -14.01 12.37
C LYS A 129 -16.21 -13.15 13.40
N VAL A 130 -16.76 -13.79 14.42
CA VAL A 130 -17.40 -13.10 15.55
C VAL A 130 -16.41 -12.12 16.16
N GLY A 131 -16.85 -10.89 16.40
CA GLY A 131 -16.00 -9.82 16.91
C GLY A 131 -15.32 -8.98 15.84
N MET A 132 -15.28 -9.39 14.57
CA MET A 132 -14.79 -8.51 13.50
C MET A 132 -15.71 -7.30 13.32
N LEU A 133 -15.14 -6.12 13.12
CA LEU A 133 -15.84 -4.89 12.74
C LEU A 133 -15.94 -4.82 11.23
N VAL A 134 -17.17 -4.77 10.72
CA VAL A 134 -17.47 -4.68 9.30
C VAL A 134 -18.03 -3.30 9.01
N ARG A 135 -17.44 -2.62 8.04
CA ARG A 135 -17.96 -1.38 7.47
C ARG A 135 -18.82 -1.72 6.26
N ALA A 136 -20.11 -1.42 6.35
CA ALA A 136 -21.04 -1.42 5.24
C ALA A 136 -21.14 -0.03 4.63
N SER A 137 -20.96 0.07 3.32
CA SER A 137 -20.95 1.34 2.60
C SER A 137 -21.48 1.18 1.17
N GLY A 138 -21.99 2.26 0.59
CA GLY A 138 -22.47 2.30 -0.79
C GLY A 138 -23.81 1.61 -1.03
N PHE A 139 -24.57 1.31 0.02
CA PHE A 139 -25.96 0.83 -0.07
C PHE A 139 -26.92 1.99 -0.38
N GLY A 140 -28.02 1.70 -1.08
CA GLY A 140 -29.04 2.70 -1.41
C GLY A 140 -29.78 3.19 -0.17
N GLN A 141 -29.99 2.31 0.81
CA GLN A 141 -30.62 2.69 2.08
C GLN A 141 -29.59 3.23 3.07
N ALA A 142 -29.81 4.45 3.58
CA ALA A 142 -28.90 5.10 4.52
C ALA A 142 -28.64 4.25 5.78
N ALA A 143 -29.66 3.59 6.33
CA ALA A 143 -29.56 2.73 7.50
C ALA A 143 -28.66 1.49 7.29
N ASN A 144 -28.50 1.05 6.03
CA ASN A 144 -27.63 -0.09 5.69
C ASN A 144 -26.15 0.31 5.63
N ASN A 145 -25.83 1.61 5.65
CA ASN A 145 -24.47 2.13 5.66
C ASN A 145 -24.01 2.39 7.10
N GLN A 146 -23.38 1.39 7.72
CA GLN A 146 -22.98 1.44 9.13
C GLN A 146 -21.70 0.65 9.39
N ILE A 147 -21.12 0.86 10.58
CA ILE A 147 -20.06 -0.01 11.11
C ILE A 147 -20.67 -0.83 12.21
N PHE A 148 -20.51 -2.14 12.13
CA PHE A 148 -21.10 -3.07 13.07
C PHE A 148 -20.11 -4.18 13.45
N ARG A 149 -20.30 -4.73 14.65
CA ARG A 149 -19.59 -5.91 15.12
C ARG A 149 -20.31 -7.16 14.63
N ALA A 150 -19.61 -8.04 13.93
CA ALA A 150 -20.15 -9.33 13.52
C ALA A 150 -20.46 -10.19 14.76
N THR A 151 -21.70 -10.65 14.85
CA THR A 151 -22.19 -11.53 15.93
C THR A 151 -22.26 -12.98 15.49
N ALA A 152 -22.52 -13.21 14.20
CA ALA A 152 -22.48 -14.53 13.58
C ALA A 152 -22.20 -14.39 12.07
N SER A 153 -21.71 -15.45 11.44
CA SER A 153 -21.54 -15.52 10.00
C SER A 153 -21.64 -16.96 9.50
N THR A 154 -22.03 -17.10 8.24
CA THR A 154 -22.02 -18.38 7.50
C THR A 154 -21.37 -18.14 6.14
N GLY A 155 -21.26 -19.16 5.29
CA GLY A 155 -20.72 -19.01 3.94
C GLY A 155 -21.40 -17.90 3.12
N THR A 156 -22.68 -17.61 3.38
CA THR A 156 -23.50 -16.68 2.60
C THR A 156 -24.12 -15.54 3.41
N THR A 157 -23.88 -15.48 4.72
CA THR A 157 -24.49 -14.44 5.57
C THR A 157 -23.52 -13.86 6.58
N ILE A 158 -23.68 -12.57 6.85
CA ILE A 158 -22.95 -11.82 7.87
C ILE A 158 -23.98 -11.12 8.75
N VAL A 159 -23.99 -11.44 10.04
CA VAL A 159 -25.01 -10.97 11.00
C VAL A 159 -24.37 -10.02 12.00
N GLY A 160 -25.01 -8.87 12.22
CA GLY A 160 -24.58 -7.89 13.22
C GLY A 160 -25.05 -6.46 12.97
N GLY A 161 -25.67 -6.19 11.82
CA GLY A 161 -26.23 -4.87 11.52
C GLY A 161 -27.36 -4.50 12.48
N SER A 162 -27.47 -3.21 12.80
CA SER A 162 -28.57 -2.68 13.61
C SER A 162 -29.58 -1.96 12.73
N ALA A 163 -30.88 -2.17 12.96
CA ALA A 163 -31.97 -1.46 12.30
C ALA A 163 -31.85 -1.42 10.76
N LEU A 164 -31.46 -2.53 10.14
CA LEU A 164 -31.36 -2.64 8.68
C LEU A 164 -32.71 -2.46 8.01
N VAL A 165 -32.70 -1.87 6.81
CA VAL A 165 -33.87 -1.72 5.94
C VAL A 165 -33.72 -2.69 4.78
N ALA A 166 -34.77 -3.45 4.48
CA ALA A 166 -34.75 -4.44 3.41
C ALA A 166 -34.34 -3.82 2.06
N GLU A 167 -33.33 -4.41 1.45
CA GLU A 167 -32.71 -4.03 0.18
C GLU A 167 -32.25 -5.31 -0.53
N ALA A 168 -33.16 -5.90 -1.30
CA ALA A 168 -32.99 -7.23 -1.92
C ALA A 168 -32.15 -7.24 -3.21
N ALA A 169 -31.62 -6.08 -3.61
CA ALA A 169 -30.68 -5.95 -4.71
C ALA A 169 -29.76 -4.74 -4.45
N PRO A 170 -28.78 -4.86 -3.54
CA PRO A 170 -27.86 -3.79 -3.24
C PRO A 170 -27.14 -3.30 -4.53
N PRO A 171 -26.92 -1.98 -4.68
CA PRO A 171 -26.37 -1.39 -5.90
C PRO A 171 -24.93 -1.85 -6.17
N GLY A 172 -24.43 -1.55 -7.38
CA GLY A 172 -23.04 -1.81 -7.78
C GLY A 172 -21.98 -1.17 -6.87
N THR A 173 -22.36 -0.16 -6.08
CA THR A 173 -21.51 0.52 -5.10
C THR A 173 -21.50 -0.16 -3.73
N ALA A 174 -22.38 -1.12 -3.47
CA ALA A 174 -22.51 -1.77 -2.17
C ALA A 174 -21.27 -2.58 -1.83
N ARG A 175 -20.72 -2.32 -0.64
CA ARG A 175 -19.47 -2.90 -0.16
C ARG A 175 -19.52 -3.20 1.33
N LEU A 176 -19.05 -4.38 1.70
CA LEU A 176 -18.78 -4.81 3.07
C LEU A 176 -17.27 -5.06 3.20
N LYS A 177 -16.60 -4.43 4.15
CA LYS A 177 -15.18 -4.64 4.41
C LYS A 177 -14.93 -4.81 5.90
N VAL A 178 -14.15 -5.81 6.28
CA VAL A 178 -13.63 -5.94 7.63
C VAL A 178 -12.57 -4.87 7.86
N VAL A 179 -12.79 -3.97 8.81
CA VAL A 179 -11.92 -2.83 9.11
C VAL A 179 -11.27 -2.93 10.49
N GLY A 180 -11.63 -3.93 11.29
CA GLY A 180 -11.17 -4.05 12.66
C GLY A 180 -11.80 -5.22 13.40
N PHE A 181 -11.72 -5.16 14.72
CA PHE A 181 -12.42 -6.02 15.65
C PHE A 181 -12.79 -5.27 16.93
N ALA A 182 -13.81 -5.78 17.61
CA ALA A 182 -14.22 -5.33 18.93
C ALA A 182 -14.68 -6.53 19.76
N GLY A 183 -14.29 -6.54 21.03
CA GLY A 183 -14.81 -7.50 22.01
C GLY A 183 -16.24 -7.19 22.39
N VAL A 184 -16.83 -8.00 23.27
CA VAL A 184 -18.04 -7.57 23.98
C VAL A 184 -17.69 -6.47 25.00
N ALA A 185 -18.69 -5.80 25.58
CA ALA A 185 -18.42 -4.73 26.54
C ALA A 185 -17.58 -5.25 27.72
N GLY A 186 -16.45 -4.59 28.01
CA GLY A 186 -15.50 -4.98 29.06
C GLY A 186 -14.59 -6.17 28.73
N ASP A 187 -14.61 -6.68 27.49
CA ASP A 187 -13.83 -7.85 27.10
C ASP A 187 -12.34 -7.53 26.87
N ILE A 188 -12.06 -6.43 26.17
CA ILE A 188 -10.69 -6.04 25.79
C ILE A 188 -10.10 -5.10 26.84
N THR A 189 -8.92 -5.45 27.35
CA THR A 189 -8.16 -4.69 28.35
C THR A 189 -6.84 -4.20 27.77
N ALA A 190 -6.37 -3.00 28.14
CA ALA A 190 -5.01 -2.57 27.87
C ALA A 190 -4.07 -3.12 28.96
N LEU A 191 -3.07 -3.88 28.53
CA LEU A 191 -1.96 -4.39 29.34
C LEU A 191 -0.74 -3.48 29.16
N VAL A 192 0.30 -3.65 29.99
CA VAL A 192 1.52 -2.84 29.87
C VAL A 192 2.24 -3.04 28.53
N ASP A 193 2.12 -4.25 27.96
CA ASP A 193 2.82 -4.71 26.75
C ASP A 193 1.86 -5.06 25.61
N GLY A 194 0.61 -4.57 25.65
CA GLY A 194 -0.35 -4.75 24.56
C GLY A 194 -1.80 -4.86 25.01
N LEU A 195 -2.56 -5.77 24.39
CA LEU A 195 -3.98 -5.97 24.66
C LEU A 195 -4.24 -7.37 25.22
N GLY A 196 -5.16 -7.46 26.17
CA GLY A 196 -5.74 -8.70 26.68
C GLY A 196 -7.21 -8.82 26.28
N SER A 197 -7.71 -10.05 26.23
CA SER A 197 -9.15 -10.31 26.14
C SER A 197 -9.59 -11.36 27.17
N THR A 198 -10.88 -11.43 27.47
CA THR A 198 -11.45 -12.53 28.25
C THR A 198 -12.09 -13.59 27.35
N THR A 199 -12.75 -13.18 26.28
CA THR A 199 -13.56 -14.02 25.39
C THR A 199 -13.08 -14.00 23.95
N LEU A 200 -12.70 -12.83 23.42
CA LEU A 200 -12.29 -12.69 22.02
C LEU A 200 -10.96 -13.39 21.73
N ASP A 201 -10.95 -14.39 20.84
CA ASP A 201 -9.73 -15.06 20.42
C ASP A 201 -9.03 -14.32 19.26
N PHE A 202 -7.90 -13.68 19.54
CA PHE A 202 -7.12 -12.94 18.53
C PHE A 202 -6.53 -13.82 17.41
N THR A 203 -6.33 -15.11 17.64
CA THR A 203 -5.77 -16.03 16.63
C THR A 203 -6.76 -16.32 15.50
N THR A 204 -8.06 -16.10 15.76
CA THR A 204 -9.13 -16.31 14.77
C THR A 204 -9.32 -15.14 13.81
N LEU A 205 -8.69 -14.00 14.08
CA LEU A 205 -8.96 -12.73 13.40
C LEU A 205 -8.11 -12.51 12.13
N GLY A 206 -7.21 -13.45 11.81
CA GLY A 206 -6.32 -13.34 10.64
C GLY A 206 -5.26 -12.26 10.77
N LEU A 207 -4.83 -11.95 12.00
CA LEU A 207 -3.78 -10.98 12.28
C LEU A 207 -2.40 -11.56 11.97
N ALA A 208 -1.45 -10.70 11.61
CA ALA A 208 -0.07 -11.07 11.33
C ALA A 208 0.94 -10.33 12.23
N VAL A 209 2.07 -10.97 12.54
CA VAL A 209 3.18 -10.32 13.24
C VAL A 209 3.80 -9.25 12.34
N GLY A 210 4.04 -8.06 12.88
CA GLY A 210 4.49 -6.88 12.14
C GLY A 210 3.36 -5.99 11.61
N GLN A 211 2.10 -6.46 11.64
CA GLN A 211 0.93 -5.67 11.28
C GLN A 211 0.68 -4.55 12.29
N TRP A 212 0.21 -3.41 11.82
CA TRP A 212 -0.20 -2.32 12.70
C TRP A 212 -1.67 -2.41 13.04
N VAL A 213 -2.01 -1.95 14.23
CA VAL A 213 -3.38 -1.77 14.71
C VAL A 213 -3.55 -0.37 15.24
N LYS A 214 -4.75 0.19 15.08
CA LYS A 214 -5.16 1.42 15.74
C LYS A 214 -6.13 1.10 16.85
N VAL A 215 -5.83 1.56 18.06
CA VAL A 215 -6.61 1.27 19.26
C VAL A 215 -7.52 2.43 19.57
N GLY A 216 -8.82 2.15 19.68
CA GLY A 216 -9.85 3.12 20.04
C GLY A 216 -10.58 3.72 18.84
N GLY A 217 -11.89 3.90 19.02
CA GLY A 217 -12.77 4.68 18.15
C GLY A 217 -12.92 6.14 18.56
N THR A 218 -13.78 6.87 17.85
CA THR A 218 -14.01 8.30 18.13
C THR A 218 -14.89 8.50 19.37
N ALA A 219 -15.83 7.58 19.64
CA ALA A 219 -16.67 7.61 20.83
C ALA A 219 -15.91 7.17 22.11
N ASP A 220 -16.26 7.77 23.25
CA ASP A 220 -15.67 7.40 24.55
C ASP A 220 -15.98 5.96 24.96
N ALA A 221 -17.11 5.42 24.49
CA ALA A 221 -17.55 4.04 24.72
C ALA A 221 -16.74 3.01 23.91
N SER A 222 -16.01 3.45 22.87
CA SER A 222 -15.18 2.58 22.03
C SER A 222 -13.67 2.77 22.23
N THR A 223 -13.27 3.52 23.27
CA THR A 223 -11.88 3.89 23.54
C THR A 223 -11.52 3.80 25.02
N PHE A 224 -10.30 3.37 25.32
CA PHE A 224 -9.79 3.28 26.70
C PHE A 224 -9.85 4.63 27.42
N ALA A 225 -10.10 4.60 28.73
CA ALA A 225 -10.25 5.80 29.55
C ALA A 225 -8.96 6.65 29.57
N PHE A 226 -7.78 6.02 29.61
CA PHE A 226 -6.52 6.79 29.57
C PHE A 226 -6.36 7.58 28.26
N LEU A 227 -6.73 6.99 27.12
CA LEU A 227 -6.74 7.68 25.81
C LEU A 227 -7.83 8.74 25.76
N VAL A 228 -8.96 8.51 26.43
CA VAL A 228 -10.03 9.50 26.58
C VAL A 228 -9.51 10.75 27.27
N THR A 229 -8.83 10.58 28.40
CA THR A 229 -8.24 11.65 29.20
C THR A 229 -7.08 12.36 28.49
N ALA A 230 -6.26 11.62 27.73
CA ALA A 230 -5.14 12.19 26.98
C ALA A 230 -5.58 13.08 25.78
N GLY A 231 -6.86 13.05 25.42
CA GLY A 231 -7.47 13.96 24.43
C GLY A 231 -7.34 13.49 22.98
N ALA A 232 -8.01 14.21 22.07
CA ALA A 232 -8.20 13.81 20.67
C ALA A 232 -6.90 13.52 19.91
N LYS A 233 -5.82 14.28 20.18
CA LYS A 233 -4.51 14.07 19.55
C LYS A 233 -3.91 12.71 19.92
N ALA A 234 -3.99 12.32 21.19
CA ALA A 234 -3.48 11.03 21.65
C ALA A 234 -4.31 9.87 21.09
N ARG A 235 -5.64 10.00 21.06
CA ARG A 235 -6.54 9.01 20.43
C ARG A 235 -6.22 8.82 18.95
N ASN A 236 -6.07 9.91 18.21
CA ASN A 236 -5.76 9.83 16.78
C ASN A 236 -4.35 9.28 16.52
N ALA A 237 -3.44 9.35 17.50
CA ALA A 237 -2.09 8.82 17.38
C ALA A 237 -1.92 7.40 17.96
N ALA A 238 -2.98 6.78 18.49
CA ALA A 238 -2.99 5.50 19.20
C ALA A 238 -2.84 4.29 18.26
N TYR A 239 -1.69 4.21 17.59
CA TYR A 239 -1.29 3.07 16.76
C TYR A 239 -0.20 2.29 17.47
N ALA A 240 -0.22 0.98 17.29
CA ALA A 240 0.79 0.06 17.80
C ALA A 240 1.01 -1.07 16.80
N ARG A 241 2.14 -1.78 16.90
CA ARG A 241 2.48 -2.88 16.00
C ARG A 241 2.43 -4.21 16.74
N ILE A 242 1.91 -5.23 16.08
CA ILE A 242 1.79 -6.58 16.64
C ILE A 242 3.17 -7.24 16.67
N ALA A 243 3.62 -7.60 17.87
CA ALA A 243 4.88 -8.32 18.08
C ALA A 243 4.66 -9.82 18.28
N ALA A 244 3.56 -10.23 18.92
CA ALA A 244 3.16 -11.63 19.05
C ALA A 244 1.65 -11.77 19.23
N ILE A 245 1.11 -12.92 18.82
CA ILE A 245 -0.32 -13.23 18.85
C ILE A 245 -0.53 -14.51 19.64
N ALA A 246 -1.40 -14.45 20.64
CA ALA A 246 -1.94 -15.59 21.38
C ALA A 246 -3.46 -15.42 21.53
N ALA A 247 -4.18 -16.48 21.92
CA ALA A 247 -5.65 -16.47 21.93
C ALA A 247 -6.24 -15.26 22.68
N ASN A 248 -5.82 -15.03 23.92
CA ASN A 248 -6.32 -13.94 24.76
C ASN A 248 -5.30 -12.83 25.02
N LYS A 249 -4.18 -12.81 24.28
CA LYS A 249 -3.14 -11.78 24.43
C LYS A 249 -2.54 -11.39 23.09
N LEU A 250 -2.60 -10.09 22.80
CA LEU A 250 -1.93 -9.48 21.67
C LEU A 250 -0.77 -8.64 22.22
N THR A 251 0.46 -9.13 22.07
CA THR A 251 1.64 -8.38 22.48
C THR A 251 1.94 -7.32 21.42
N LEU A 252 2.07 -6.07 21.87
CA LEU A 252 2.26 -4.91 21.01
C LEU A 252 3.59 -4.22 21.33
N ASP A 253 4.25 -3.74 20.27
CA ASP A 253 5.38 -2.83 20.35
C ASP A 253 5.05 -1.50 19.66
N ASN A 254 6.00 -0.55 19.64
CA ASN A 254 5.76 0.81 19.13
C ASN A 254 4.55 1.50 19.78
N LEU A 255 4.28 1.19 21.05
CA LEU A 255 3.13 1.71 21.80
C LEU A 255 3.08 3.24 21.74
N PRO A 256 1.89 3.85 21.65
CA PRO A 256 1.76 5.30 21.61
C PRO A 256 2.26 5.90 22.94
N SER A 257 2.74 7.14 22.87
CA SER A 257 3.19 7.85 24.07
C SER A 257 2.04 7.99 25.08
N GLY A 258 2.32 7.69 26.35
CA GLY A 258 1.33 7.69 27.42
C GLY A 258 0.46 6.44 27.50
N TRP A 259 0.87 5.32 26.87
CA TRP A 259 0.23 4.02 27.06
C TRP A 259 0.21 3.61 28.53
N ALA A 260 -0.96 3.19 29.02
CA ALA A 260 -1.18 2.77 30.40
C ALA A 260 -2.14 1.58 30.45
N ALA A 261 -2.03 0.78 31.51
CA ALA A 261 -2.96 -0.32 31.74
C ALA A 261 -4.36 0.20 32.05
N ASP A 262 -5.39 -0.42 31.46
CA ASP A 262 -6.79 0.00 31.58
C ASP A 262 -7.72 -1.22 31.43
N PRO A 263 -8.60 -1.49 32.41
CA PRO A 263 -9.48 -2.65 32.37
C PRO A 263 -10.62 -2.54 31.34
N GLY A 264 -10.82 -1.40 30.68
CA GLY A 264 -11.84 -1.26 29.65
C GLY A 264 -13.29 -1.44 30.15
N THR A 265 -13.52 -1.32 31.46
CA THR A 265 -14.78 -1.71 32.12
C THR A 265 -15.99 -1.05 31.46
N GLY A 266 -16.94 -1.88 31.00
CA GLY A 266 -18.20 -1.43 30.42
C GLY A 266 -18.07 -0.80 29.02
N LYS A 267 -16.89 -0.84 28.39
CA LYS A 267 -16.64 -0.26 27.07
C LYS A 267 -16.48 -1.34 26.00
N THR A 268 -16.95 -1.06 24.80
CA THR A 268 -16.77 -1.92 23.62
C THR A 268 -15.59 -1.39 22.82
N ILE A 269 -14.38 -1.75 23.22
CA ILE A 269 -13.16 -1.19 22.61
C ILE A 269 -13.04 -1.63 21.15
N SER A 270 -12.98 -0.66 20.24
CA SER A 270 -12.74 -0.89 18.82
C SER A 270 -11.25 -0.86 18.53
N VAL A 271 -10.77 -1.86 17.80
CA VAL A 271 -9.40 -1.91 17.29
C VAL A 271 -9.45 -2.05 15.77
N PHE A 272 -8.89 -1.09 15.05
CA PHE A 272 -8.84 -1.12 13.59
C PHE A 272 -7.57 -1.83 13.12
N VAL A 273 -7.67 -2.55 12.02
CA VAL A 273 -6.58 -3.36 11.46
C VAL A 273 -6.27 -2.92 10.03
N SER A 274 -5.04 -3.14 9.59
CA SER A 274 -4.60 -2.86 8.22
C SER A 274 -4.72 -4.08 7.30
N ASP A 275 -4.72 -3.85 5.99
CA ASP A 275 -4.24 -4.84 5.02
C ASP A 275 -2.71 -4.67 4.91
N GLN A 276 -1.98 -5.78 4.80
CA GLN A 276 -0.50 -5.75 4.81
C GLN A 276 0.10 -6.35 3.55
N ILE A 277 1.21 -5.78 3.09
CA ILE A 277 2.11 -6.39 2.12
C ILE A 277 3.55 -6.37 2.65
N LYS A 278 4.32 -7.41 2.33
CA LYS A 278 5.75 -7.52 2.63
C LYS A 278 6.50 -8.07 1.43
N ASN A 279 7.80 -7.78 1.33
CA ASN A 279 8.59 -8.24 0.20
C ASN A 279 8.58 -9.77 0.09
N GLY A 280 8.45 -10.30 -1.12
CA GLY A 280 8.28 -11.71 -1.42
C GLY A 280 9.05 -12.14 -2.67
N VAL A 281 8.53 -13.18 -3.32
CA VAL A 281 9.10 -13.81 -4.54
C VAL A 281 8.01 -14.13 -5.58
N THR A 282 6.80 -13.57 -5.40
CA THR A 282 5.66 -13.82 -6.28
C THR A 282 5.59 -12.68 -7.31
N PRO A 283 5.99 -12.91 -8.56
CA PRO A 283 5.99 -11.86 -9.57
C PRO A 283 4.55 -11.38 -9.85
N ASN A 284 4.40 -10.07 -10.05
CA ASN A 284 3.17 -9.46 -10.53
C ASN A 284 3.50 -8.61 -11.75
N THR A 285 3.04 -9.05 -12.93
CA THR A 285 3.23 -8.34 -14.19
C THR A 285 1.93 -7.67 -14.64
N MET A 286 2.07 -6.63 -15.45
CA MET A 286 0.94 -5.86 -15.93
C MET A 286 1.13 -5.43 -17.38
N THR A 287 0.02 -5.30 -18.08
CA THR A 287 -0.04 -4.61 -19.35
C THR A 287 -0.34 -3.14 -19.08
N ILE A 288 0.45 -2.24 -19.67
CA ILE A 288 0.26 -0.79 -19.57
C ILE A 288 -0.05 -0.25 -20.97
N GLU A 289 -1.15 0.47 -21.11
CA GLU A 289 -1.49 1.18 -22.34
C GLU A 289 -1.30 2.69 -22.17
N LYS A 290 -0.63 3.29 -23.15
CA LYS A 290 -0.44 4.73 -23.29
C LYS A 290 -1.21 5.24 -24.49
N GLY A 291 -2.25 6.03 -24.24
CA GLY A 291 -3.09 6.64 -25.26
C GLY A 291 -2.77 8.12 -25.51
N PHE A 292 -2.55 8.48 -26.77
CA PHE A 292 -2.43 9.85 -27.25
C PHE A 292 -3.75 10.32 -27.86
N LEU A 293 -4.62 10.84 -27.01
CA LEU A 293 -6.00 11.19 -27.39
C LEU A 293 -6.10 12.51 -28.17
N GLY A 294 -4.99 13.25 -28.28
CA GLY A 294 -4.92 14.55 -28.93
C GLY A 294 -4.95 14.54 -30.46
N MET A 295 -4.73 13.38 -31.07
CA MET A 295 -4.59 13.21 -32.51
C MET A 295 -5.94 13.03 -33.21
N GLN A 296 -6.01 13.25 -34.52
CA GLN A 296 -7.24 13.04 -35.30
C GLN A 296 -7.70 11.58 -35.23
N THR A 297 -6.74 10.66 -35.38
CA THR A 297 -6.88 9.24 -35.02
C THR A 297 -6.02 9.03 -33.78
N PRO A 298 -6.61 8.70 -32.62
CA PRO A 298 -5.84 8.38 -31.42
C PRO A 298 -4.86 7.23 -31.68
N ALA A 299 -3.65 7.37 -31.14
CA ALA A 299 -2.64 6.33 -31.17
C ALA A 299 -2.43 5.78 -29.76
N PHE A 300 -2.17 4.48 -29.66
CA PHE A 300 -1.95 3.76 -28.42
C PHE A 300 -0.67 2.95 -28.53
N ILE A 301 0.13 2.98 -27.48
CA ILE A 301 1.30 2.12 -27.31
C ILE A 301 1.02 1.24 -26.10
N THR A 302 1.11 -0.07 -26.30
CA THR A 302 0.94 -1.08 -25.26
C THR A 302 2.30 -1.61 -24.85
N TYR A 303 2.49 -1.80 -23.55
CA TYR A 303 3.70 -2.35 -22.96
C TYR A 303 3.30 -3.61 -22.21
N LEU A 304 3.93 -4.73 -22.57
CA LEU A 304 3.58 -6.08 -22.11
C LEU A 304 4.58 -6.57 -21.08
N GLY A 305 4.12 -7.39 -20.12
CA GLY A 305 5.00 -8.01 -19.14
C GLY A 305 5.70 -7.03 -18.21
N MET A 306 5.10 -5.86 -17.97
CA MET A 306 5.73 -4.80 -17.19
C MET A 306 5.83 -5.22 -15.73
N ARG A 307 7.06 -5.32 -15.21
CA ARG A 307 7.34 -5.59 -13.80
C ARG A 307 8.14 -4.44 -13.21
N VAL A 308 7.80 -4.03 -11.99
CA VAL A 308 8.48 -2.94 -11.31
C VAL A 308 9.86 -3.41 -10.84
N ASN A 309 10.91 -2.84 -11.43
CA ASN A 309 12.29 -3.08 -11.02
C ASN A 309 12.67 -2.19 -9.83
N THR A 310 12.29 -0.92 -9.87
CA THR A 310 12.55 0.01 -8.76
C THR A 310 11.29 0.78 -8.38
N PHE A 311 10.99 0.85 -7.09
CA PHE A 311 9.91 1.66 -6.54
C PHE A 311 10.42 2.60 -5.46
N ASN A 312 10.22 3.89 -5.68
CA ASN A 312 10.67 4.97 -4.80
C ASN A 312 9.49 5.65 -4.16
N VAL A 313 9.62 5.96 -2.88
CA VAL A 313 8.74 6.86 -2.13
C VAL A 313 9.57 7.93 -1.48
N ASP A 314 9.18 9.18 -1.68
CA ASP A 314 9.84 10.34 -1.09
C ASP A 314 8.84 11.17 -0.28
N MET A 315 9.20 11.43 0.97
CA MET A 315 8.43 12.21 1.92
C MET A 315 9.32 13.36 2.42
N GLN A 316 9.08 14.56 1.92
CA GLN A 316 9.85 15.75 2.31
C GLN A 316 8.97 16.80 2.96
N SER A 317 9.46 17.38 4.06
CA SER A 317 8.79 18.51 4.70
C SER A 317 8.65 19.67 3.71
N GLY A 318 7.43 20.14 3.52
CA GLY A 318 7.04 21.25 2.66
C GLY A 318 6.39 20.80 1.36
N ASP A 319 6.35 19.49 1.07
CA ASP A 319 5.88 18.97 -0.21
C ASP A 319 4.84 17.83 -0.05
N LYS A 320 4.25 17.44 -1.18
CA LYS A 320 3.41 16.25 -1.32
C LYS A 320 4.27 14.99 -1.37
N LEU A 321 3.69 13.87 -0.94
CA LEU A 321 4.38 12.58 -1.02
C LEU A 321 4.39 12.11 -2.47
N LYS A 322 5.59 11.78 -2.97
CA LYS A 322 5.80 11.36 -4.35
C LYS A 322 6.16 9.89 -4.41
N TRP A 323 5.78 9.24 -5.49
CA TRP A 323 6.25 7.90 -5.83
C TRP A 323 6.74 7.84 -7.27
N GLN A 324 7.65 6.91 -7.53
CA GLN A 324 8.13 6.58 -8.86
C GLN A 324 8.27 5.06 -8.97
N ALA A 325 7.69 4.49 -10.01
CA ALA A 325 7.87 3.10 -10.40
C ALA A 325 8.66 3.05 -11.70
N VAL A 326 9.76 2.33 -11.74
CA VAL A 326 10.57 2.06 -12.93
C VAL A 326 10.41 0.58 -13.29
N PHE A 327 10.15 0.31 -14.56
CA PHE A 327 9.76 -1.00 -15.05
C PHE A 327 10.81 -1.59 -16.00
N LEU A 328 10.77 -2.91 -16.08
CA LEU A 328 11.33 -3.70 -17.16
C LEU A 328 10.18 -4.55 -17.74
N GLY A 329 10.09 -4.63 -19.06
CA GLY A 329 9.00 -5.31 -19.78
C GLY A 329 9.49 -6.37 -20.75
N LEU A 330 8.55 -7.09 -21.34
CA LEU A 330 8.78 -8.20 -22.27
C LEU A 330 8.47 -7.86 -23.74
N GLY A 331 7.93 -6.67 -24.01
CA GLY A 331 7.59 -6.24 -25.35
C GLY A 331 6.51 -5.18 -25.36
N GLY A 332 5.87 -5.00 -26.51
CA GLY A 332 4.82 -4.03 -26.69
C GLY A 332 4.33 -3.98 -28.14
N ASP A 333 3.21 -3.30 -28.35
CA ASP A 333 2.62 -3.09 -29.66
C ASP A 333 2.14 -1.65 -29.81
N GLU A 334 2.14 -1.14 -31.04
CA GLU A 334 1.58 0.16 -31.40
C GLU A 334 0.31 -0.02 -32.24
N THR A 335 -0.77 0.66 -31.87
CA THR A 335 -2.08 0.50 -32.51
C THR A 335 -2.90 1.78 -32.47
N THR A 336 -3.96 1.85 -33.27
CA THR A 336 -4.97 2.92 -33.21
C THR A 336 -6.24 2.48 -32.49
N VAL A 337 -6.27 1.26 -31.96
CA VAL A 337 -7.41 0.68 -31.24
C VAL A 337 -7.00 0.46 -29.79
N THR A 338 -7.75 1.04 -28.85
CA THR A 338 -7.52 0.83 -27.42
C THR A 338 -7.93 -0.58 -27.00
N LEU A 339 -7.22 -1.13 -26.01
CA LEU A 339 -7.52 -2.39 -25.34
C LEU A 339 -8.87 -2.35 -24.59
N ASP A 340 -9.28 -1.17 -24.14
CA ASP A 340 -10.54 -0.96 -23.43
C ASP A 340 -11.12 0.42 -23.80
N ALA A 341 -12.31 0.42 -24.41
CA ALA A 341 -12.97 1.65 -24.84
C ALA A 341 -13.52 2.47 -23.66
N VAL A 342 -13.77 1.85 -22.50
CA VAL A 342 -14.35 2.48 -21.32
C VAL A 342 -13.55 2.10 -20.06
N PRO A 343 -12.26 2.47 -20.01
CA PRO A 343 -11.41 2.13 -18.88
C PRO A 343 -11.94 2.78 -17.61
N ASP A 344 -11.83 2.05 -16.49
CA ASP A 344 -12.26 2.51 -15.18
C ASP A 344 -11.65 3.89 -14.88
N PRO A 345 -12.44 4.81 -14.30
CA PRO A 345 -11.96 6.14 -13.99
C PRO A 345 -10.78 6.09 -13.03
N VAL A 346 -9.98 7.16 -13.03
CA VAL A 346 -8.93 7.33 -12.01
C VAL A 346 -9.55 7.21 -10.62
N THR A 347 -8.80 6.64 -9.68
CA THR A 347 -9.19 6.58 -8.27
C THR A 347 -9.56 7.98 -7.76
N THR A 348 -10.36 8.08 -6.70
CA THR A 348 -10.82 9.36 -6.11
C THR A 348 -10.11 9.72 -4.80
N GLY A 349 -9.21 8.87 -4.31
CA GLY A 349 -8.45 9.09 -3.08
C GLY A 349 -7.73 10.44 -3.07
N VAL A 350 -7.53 11.03 -1.89
CA VAL A 350 -6.92 12.36 -1.79
C VAL A 350 -5.41 12.25 -1.69
N VAL A 351 -4.68 13.11 -2.41
CA VAL A 351 -3.21 13.20 -2.33
C VAL A 351 -2.77 13.54 -0.93
N MET A 352 -1.75 12.85 -0.42
CA MET A 352 -1.20 13.05 0.92
C MET A 352 0.00 14.00 0.89
N ALA A 353 0.10 14.90 1.88
CA ALA A 353 1.19 15.86 2.02
C ALA A 353 1.97 15.65 3.32
N ALA A 354 3.28 15.93 3.31
CA ALA A 354 4.15 15.55 4.43
C ALA A 354 3.73 16.23 5.74
N ASN A 355 3.71 17.56 5.79
CA ASN A 355 3.45 18.31 7.03
C ASN A 355 2.02 18.17 7.55
N ALA A 356 1.07 17.92 6.64
CA ALA A 356 -0.34 17.81 6.98
C ALA A 356 -0.76 16.37 7.33
N ASN A 357 -0.06 15.36 6.80
CA ASN A 357 -0.52 13.97 6.84
C ASN A 357 0.49 12.99 7.43
N VAL A 358 1.80 13.29 7.49
CA VAL A 358 2.76 12.43 8.20
C VAL A 358 2.54 12.60 9.71
N GLY A 359 1.81 11.66 10.29
CA GLY A 359 1.42 11.66 11.69
C GLY A 359 2.48 11.09 12.63
N ARG A 360 3.46 10.34 12.11
CA ARG A 360 4.60 9.79 12.86
C ARG A 360 5.73 9.44 11.90
N LEU A 361 6.95 9.81 12.28
CA LEU A 361 8.16 9.15 11.81
C LEU A 361 8.88 8.64 13.05
N GLY A 362 9.09 7.33 13.15
CA GLY A 362 9.65 6.70 14.33
C GLY A 362 10.90 5.90 14.01
N VAL A 363 11.83 5.93 14.97
CA VAL A 363 13.05 5.14 14.96
C VAL A 363 13.16 4.41 16.29
N ASN A 364 13.46 3.11 16.22
CA ASN A 364 13.62 2.23 17.38
C ASN A 364 12.44 2.32 18.38
N GLN A 365 11.22 2.16 17.85
CA GLN A 365 9.98 2.17 18.62
C GLN A 365 9.56 3.50 19.24
N ALA A 366 10.40 4.54 19.14
CA ALA A 366 10.07 5.89 19.58
C ALA A 366 9.74 6.78 18.38
N GLN A 367 8.77 7.69 18.55
CA GLN A 367 8.55 8.75 17.57
C GLN A 367 9.70 9.77 17.63
N LEU A 368 10.24 10.16 16.48
CA LEU A 368 11.16 11.28 16.41
C LEU A 368 10.42 12.57 16.75
N GLY A 369 10.91 13.25 17.78
CA GLY A 369 10.38 14.51 18.29
C GLY A 369 11.51 15.38 18.79
N SER A 370 11.20 16.39 19.62
CA SER A 370 12.22 17.23 20.23
C SER A 370 13.31 16.38 20.91
N PRO A 371 14.61 16.64 20.69
CA PRO A 371 15.19 17.71 19.86
C PRO A 371 15.52 17.30 18.39
N ASN A 372 15.27 16.05 17.98
CA ASN A 372 15.59 15.51 16.65
C ASN A 372 14.37 15.42 15.72
N TRP A 373 13.68 16.53 15.46
CA TRP A 373 12.52 16.47 14.56
C TRP A 373 12.91 15.96 13.16
N ALA A 374 12.10 15.07 12.60
CA ALA A 374 12.29 14.56 11.25
C ALA A 374 11.97 15.63 10.20
N LYS A 375 12.72 15.64 9.10
CA LYS A 375 12.57 16.60 7.99
C LYS A 375 12.35 15.91 6.64
N GLY A 376 12.83 14.68 6.48
CA GLY A 376 12.59 13.89 5.29
C GLY A 376 12.76 12.40 5.54
N PHE A 377 12.06 11.60 4.74
CA PHE A 377 12.17 10.15 4.69
C PHE A 377 11.95 9.67 3.27
N SER A 378 12.86 8.86 2.78
CA SER A 378 12.67 8.13 1.53
C SER A 378 12.87 6.64 1.75
N VAL A 379 12.22 5.85 0.91
CA VAL A 379 12.45 4.41 0.79
C VAL A 379 12.43 4.02 -0.68
N GLN A 380 13.38 3.18 -1.06
CA GLN A 380 13.54 2.60 -2.38
C GLN A 380 13.55 1.08 -2.24
N ILE A 381 12.73 0.41 -3.03
CA ILE A 381 12.78 -1.03 -3.27
C ILE A 381 13.39 -1.21 -4.65
N ASN A 382 14.44 -2.02 -4.76
CA ASN A 382 15.08 -2.35 -6.02
C ASN A 382 15.26 -3.87 -6.12
N ASN A 383 14.52 -4.48 -7.06
CA ASN A 383 14.47 -5.93 -7.28
C ASN A 383 15.61 -6.44 -8.18
N ASN A 384 16.41 -5.54 -8.77
CA ASN A 384 17.56 -5.88 -9.60
C ASN A 384 17.22 -6.86 -10.74
N LEU A 385 16.04 -6.69 -11.36
CA LEU A 385 15.53 -7.54 -12.42
C LEU A 385 16.42 -7.50 -13.67
N GLN A 386 16.52 -8.63 -14.37
CA GLN A 386 17.30 -8.76 -15.60
C GLN A 386 16.43 -9.31 -16.73
N ALA A 387 16.57 -8.73 -17.93
CA ALA A 387 15.90 -9.24 -19.12
C ALA A 387 16.69 -10.43 -19.68
N LEU A 388 15.99 -11.51 -20.02
CA LEU A 388 16.56 -12.68 -20.67
C LEU A 388 16.23 -12.63 -22.16
N ASP A 389 17.27 -12.58 -23.00
CA ASP A 389 17.14 -12.58 -24.46
C ASP A 389 17.27 -14.01 -25.01
N ALA A 390 16.65 -14.26 -26.17
CA ALA A 390 16.76 -15.53 -26.90
C ALA A 390 17.01 -15.26 -28.39
N VAL A 391 17.71 -16.18 -29.07
CA VAL A 391 18.10 -16.00 -30.49
C VAL A 391 16.89 -16.02 -31.43
N ASP A 392 15.81 -16.69 -31.04
CA ASP A 392 14.57 -16.83 -31.81
C ASP A 392 13.50 -15.80 -31.43
N SER A 393 13.85 -14.79 -30.61
CA SER A 393 12.94 -13.72 -30.19
C SER A 393 13.55 -12.35 -30.46
N ALA A 394 12.72 -11.41 -30.90
CA ALA A 394 13.10 -10.02 -31.11
C ALA A 394 12.87 -9.14 -29.87
N ALA A 395 12.39 -9.71 -28.76
CA ALA A 395 12.18 -9.07 -27.47
C ALA A 395 12.54 -10.06 -26.32
N PRO A 396 12.77 -9.57 -25.09
CA PRO A 396 13.06 -10.44 -23.94
C PRO A 396 11.99 -11.52 -23.75
N VAL A 397 12.42 -12.77 -23.53
CA VAL A 397 11.51 -13.91 -23.36
C VAL A 397 11.01 -14.04 -21.92
N ALA A 398 11.79 -13.58 -20.95
CA ALA A 398 11.47 -13.61 -19.53
C ALA A 398 12.26 -12.54 -18.78
N LEU A 399 11.83 -12.27 -17.54
CA LEU A 399 12.57 -11.46 -16.60
C LEU A 399 13.06 -12.37 -15.46
N ASP A 400 14.35 -12.33 -15.17
CA ASP A 400 14.95 -13.04 -14.06
C ASP A 400 14.93 -12.19 -12.78
N ASP A 401 14.87 -12.87 -11.64
CA ASP A 401 14.76 -12.25 -10.31
C ASP A 401 16.16 -11.89 -9.79
N GLY A 402 16.34 -10.64 -9.38
CA GLY A 402 17.54 -10.18 -8.69
C GLY A 402 17.38 -10.17 -7.16
N GLU A 403 18.45 -9.83 -6.45
CA GLU A 403 18.36 -9.61 -5.00
C GLU A 403 17.47 -8.38 -4.72
N CYS A 404 16.45 -8.54 -3.88
CA CYS A 404 15.64 -7.41 -3.41
C CYS A 404 16.43 -6.55 -2.40
N THR A 405 16.89 -5.40 -2.87
CA THR A 405 17.62 -4.40 -2.08
C THR A 405 16.68 -3.28 -1.65
N VAL A 406 16.59 -3.02 -0.34
CA VAL A 406 15.80 -1.91 0.21
C VAL A 406 16.73 -0.90 0.85
N THR A 407 16.69 0.33 0.35
CA THR A 407 17.52 1.45 0.82
C THR A 407 16.67 2.68 1.06
N GLY A 408 17.22 3.70 1.70
CA GLY A 408 16.55 4.97 1.83
C GLY A 408 17.36 5.98 2.63
N LYS A 409 16.78 7.16 2.82
CA LYS A 409 17.40 8.26 3.55
C LYS A 409 16.47 8.77 4.65
N LEU A 410 17.04 8.97 5.83
CA LEU A 410 16.38 9.63 6.96
C LEU A 410 17.10 10.94 7.25
N THR A 411 16.38 12.05 7.17
CA THR A 411 16.90 13.40 7.47
C THR A 411 16.24 13.96 8.71
N THR A 412 17.05 14.37 9.69
CA THR A 412 16.59 14.88 11.00
C THR A 412 17.37 16.14 11.38
N TYR A 413 16.79 16.95 12.27
CA TYR A 413 17.60 17.94 12.98
C TYR A 413 18.57 17.24 13.94
N PHE A 414 19.79 17.76 14.03
CA PHE A 414 20.77 17.24 14.96
C PHE A 414 20.59 17.86 16.35
N GLY A 415 19.79 17.21 17.19
CA GLY A 415 19.54 17.62 18.57
C GLY A 415 20.20 16.73 19.63
N SER A 416 20.61 15.51 19.28
CA SER A 416 21.23 14.54 20.19
C SER A 416 22.19 13.59 19.49
N LEU A 417 23.12 13.00 20.24
CA LEU A 417 24.09 12.02 19.76
C LEU A 417 23.49 10.62 19.48
N THR A 418 22.25 10.34 19.87
CA THR A 418 21.67 8.97 19.85
C THR A 418 21.74 8.29 18.48
N GLU A 419 21.33 8.98 17.41
CA GLU A 419 21.34 8.41 16.06
C GLU A 419 22.74 8.39 15.43
N VAL A 420 23.59 9.37 15.77
CA VAL A 420 25.00 9.38 15.34
C VAL A 420 25.81 8.25 15.98
N LEU A 421 25.56 7.93 17.26
CA LEU A 421 26.18 6.79 17.92
C LEU A 421 25.68 5.46 17.34
N ALA A 422 24.39 5.37 17.00
CA ALA A 422 23.84 4.21 16.34
C ALA A 422 24.50 3.96 14.97
N PHE A 423 24.72 5.03 14.21
CA PHE A 423 25.46 4.99 12.95
C PHE A 423 26.91 4.51 13.17
N ARG A 424 27.66 5.13 14.10
CA ARG A 424 29.06 4.75 14.38
C ARG A 424 29.23 3.31 14.88
N ASN A 425 28.25 2.81 15.65
CA ASN A 425 28.27 1.46 16.21
C ASN A 425 27.61 0.42 15.29
N GLY A 426 27.07 0.80 14.13
CA GLY A 426 26.33 -0.10 13.25
C GLY A 426 25.11 -0.76 13.92
N THR A 427 24.48 -0.08 14.87
CA THR A 427 23.34 -0.63 15.62
C THR A 427 22.08 -0.64 14.76
N PRO A 428 21.43 -1.79 14.55
CA PRO A 428 20.19 -1.86 13.78
C PRO A 428 19.07 -1.03 14.39
N ARG A 429 18.25 -0.42 13.53
CA ARG A 429 17.12 0.44 13.87
C ARG A 429 15.85 -0.03 13.17
N ASN A 430 14.73 -0.04 13.90
CA ASN A 430 13.40 -0.15 13.32
C ASN A 430 12.95 1.24 12.85
N ILE A 431 12.68 1.43 11.56
CA ILE A 431 12.23 2.71 11.02
C ILE A 431 10.80 2.56 10.51
N ASN A 432 9.93 3.50 10.84
CA ASN A 432 8.59 3.52 10.26
C ASN A 432 8.04 4.94 10.08
N SER A 433 7.16 5.10 9.09
CA SER A 433 6.49 6.36 8.76
C SER A 433 5.00 6.12 8.57
N ARG A 434 4.18 6.82 9.36
CA ARG A 434 2.71 6.80 9.25
C ARG A 434 2.22 8.07 8.57
N VAL A 435 1.42 7.88 7.53
CA VAL A 435 0.71 8.93 6.81
C VAL A 435 -0.79 8.71 6.98
N GLN A 436 -1.56 9.75 7.34
CA GLN A 436 -3.00 9.65 7.54
C GLN A 436 -3.74 10.83 6.91
N LYS A 437 -4.86 10.54 6.22
CA LYS A 437 -5.75 11.53 5.63
C LYS A 437 -7.17 10.96 5.50
N ASN A 438 -8.20 11.74 5.85
CA ASN A 438 -9.61 11.38 5.68
C ASN A 438 -10.01 9.99 6.22
N GLY A 439 -9.49 9.60 7.39
CA GLY A 439 -9.79 8.29 7.98
C GLY A 439 -9.12 7.11 7.27
N GLN A 440 -8.14 7.36 6.39
CA GLN A 440 -7.27 6.36 5.78
C GLN A 440 -5.84 6.55 6.26
N ALA A 441 -5.08 5.47 6.41
CA ALA A 441 -3.67 5.55 6.79
C ALA A 441 -2.78 4.59 6.00
N LEU A 442 -1.52 4.98 5.83
CA LEU A 442 -0.44 4.16 5.26
C LEU A 442 0.73 4.15 6.23
N ILE A 443 1.28 2.97 6.52
CA ILE A 443 2.44 2.82 7.38
C ILE A 443 3.53 2.07 6.64
N TRP A 444 4.57 2.81 6.26
CA TRP A 444 5.79 2.26 5.70
C TRP A 444 6.70 1.79 6.82
N GLN A 445 7.23 0.59 6.69
CA GLN A 445 8.07 -0.01 7.72
C GLN A 445 9.30 -0.65 7.13
N VAL A 446 10.43 -0.34 7.75
CA VAL A 446 11.69 -1.03 7.56
C VAL A 446 12.05 -1.62 8.91
N PRO A 447 11.67 -2.90 9.17
CA PRO A 447 11.74 -3.48 10.50
C PRO A 447 13.15 -3.47 11.10
N ARG A 448 14.15 -3.65 10.25
CA ARG A 448 15.57 -3.68 10.61
C ARG A 448 16.41 -2.99 9.53
N ALA A 449 16.87 -1.79 9.85
CA ALA A 449 17.74 -0.97 9.01
C ALA A 449 19.09 -0.73 9.70
N VAL A 450 20.18 -0.69 8.94
CA VAL A 450 21.50 -0.26 9.42
C VAL A 450 21.90 0.99 8.65
N TYR A 451 22.30 2.04 9.35
CA TYR A 451 22.85 3.23 8.72
C TYR A 451 24.22 2.92 8.10
N ARG A 452 24.40 3.30 6.83
CA ARG A 452 25.63 3.01 6.04
C ARG A 452 26.29 4.25 5.46
N GLY A 453 25.56 5.36 5.36
CA GLY A 453 26.04 6.61 4.79
C GLY A 453 25.53 7.82 5.56
N GLY A 454 26.17 8.96 5.34
CA GLY A 454 25.89 10.18 6.10
C GLY A 454 26.45 10.11 7.53
N GLY A 455 25.69 10.64 8.50
CA GLY A 455 26.03 10.59 9.92
C GLY A 455 27.11 11.58 10.38
N ASN A 456 27.44 12.56 9.54
CA ASN A 456 28.35 13.66 9.84
C ASN A 456 27.57 14.99 9.90
N PRO A 457 27.02 15.38 11.07
CA PRO A 457 26.41 16.68 11.23
C PRO A 457 27.44 17.79 11.02
N GLN A 458 27.18 18.71 10.08
CA GLN A 458 28.09 19.83 9.77
C GLN A 458 27.37 21.17 9.91
N ALA A 459 28.08 22.18 10.43
CA ALA A 459 27.64 23.57 10.40
C ALA A 459 28.00 24.18 9.04
N THR A 460 27.04 24.19 8.12
CA THR A 460 27.28 24.56 6.71
C THR A 460 27.40 26.07 6.49
N ALA A 461 26.72 26.90 7.29
CA ALA A 461 26.76 28.36 7.17
C ALA A 461 26.32 29.07 8.47
N LYS A 462 26.49 30.40 8.52
CA LYS A 462 25.92 31.24 9.59
C LYS A 462 24.38 31.21 9.51
N ASN A 463 23.71 31.13 10.66
CA ASN A 463 22.25 31.13 10.81
C ASN A 463 21.51 29.92 10.17
N THR A 464 22.17 28.78 9.95
CA THR A 464 21.52 27.53 9.53
C THR A 464 21.43 26.54 10.69
N GLN A 465 20.38 25.71 10.70
CA GLN A 465 20.30 24.59 11.63
C GLN A 465 21.21 23.45 11.16
N VAL A 466 21.81 22.74 12.11
CA VAL A 466 22.60 21.54 11.82
C VAL A 466 21.65 20.37 11.57
N MET A 467 21.85 19.71 10.43
CA MET A 467 21.09 18.54 10.01
C MET A 467 21.93 17.27 10.18
N ALA A 468 21.27 16.16 10.46
CA ALA A 468 21.84 14.83 10.43
C ALA A 468 21.10 13.99 9.40
N ASP A 469 21.82 13.65 8.33
CA ASP A 469 21.38 12.79 7.25
C ASP A 469 21.92 11.39 7.46
N PHE A 470 21.07 10.38 7.36
CA PHE A 470 21.44 8.98 7.50
C PHE A 470 20.91 8.18 6.33
N ASP A 471 21.81 7.65 5.51
CA ASP A 471 21.45 6.68 4.48
C ASP A 471 21.43 5.30 5.14
N TYR A 472 20.36 4.54 4.90
CA TYR A 472 20.15 3.23 5.51
C TYR A 472 19.95 2.14 4.47
N GLN A 473 20.31 0.92 4.86
CA GLN A 473 19.99 -0.29 4.12
C GLN A 473 19.24 -1.26 5.03
N ALA A 474 18.16 -1.85 4.52
CA ALA A 474 17.41 -2.86 5.25
C ALA A 474 18.17 -4.20 5.29
N SER A 475 17.86 -5.00 6.29
CA SER A 475 18.30 -6.40 6.40
C SER A 475 17.13 -7.24 6.91
N GLN A 476 17.18 -8.55 6.67
CA GLN A 476 16.12 -9.46 7.10
C GLN A 476 15.85 -9.34 8.60
N ASP A 477 14.60 -9.05 8.94
CA ASP A 477 14.13 -9.09 10.31
C ASP A 477 13.60 -10.48 10.68
N VAL A 478 14.04 -10.99 11.83
CA VAL A 478 13.76 -12.38 12.24
C VAL A 478 12.28 -12.58 12.62
N ALA A 479 11.61 -11.53 13.11
CA ALA A 479 10.22 -11.62 13.55
C ALA A 479 9.23 -11.56 12.38
N THR A 480 9.49 -10.69 11.40
CA THR A 480 8.58 -10.46 10.26
C THR A 480 8.99 -11.23 8.99
N ASN A 481 10.23 -11.72 8.94
CA ASN A 481 10.86 -12.34 7.77
C ASN A 481 10.77 -11.43 6.54
N ALA A 482 11.11 -10.15 6.70
CA ALA A 482 10.98 -9.12 5.67
C ALA A 482 12.05 -8.02 5.78
N HIS A 483 12.34 -7.38 4.65
CA HIS A 483 13.12 -6.13 4.55
C HIS A 483 12.21 -4.90 4.69
N ILE A 484 11.01 -4.97 4.12
CA ILE A 484 10.05 -3.87 4.09
C ILE A 484 8.62 -4.41 4.20
N LEU A 485 7.78 -3.66 4.92
CA LEU A 485 6.34 -3.88 4.96
C LEU A 485 5.60 -2.57 4.71
N LEU A 486 4.41 -2.68 4.14
CA LEU A 486 3.46 -1.59 4.02
C LEU A 486 2.11 -2.06 4.56
N ASP A 487 1.58 -1.28 5.50
CA ASP A 487 0.24 -1.47 6.05
C ASP A 487 -0.68 -0.37 5.53
N ARG A 488 -1.85 -0.74 4.99
CA ARG A 488 -2.90 0.21 4.56
C ARG A 488 -4.14 0.04 5.42
N PHE A 489 -4.61 1.14 6.01
CA PHE A 489 -5.88 1.20 6.73
C PHE A 489 -6.89 1.90 5.85
N GLU A 490 -7.87 1.15 5.38
CA GLU A 490 -8.94 1.72 4.57
C GLU A 490 -9.91 2.58 5.40
N TYR A 491 -10.02 2.26 6.68
CA TYR A 491 -10.87 3.01 7.59
C TYR A 491 -10.30 3.01 9.00
N VAL A 492 -10.23 4.20 9.59
CA VAL A 492 -9.96 4.46 11.00
C VAL A 492 -10.84 5.62 11.47
N GLU A 493 -11.34 5.51 12.69
CA GLU A 493 -12.19 6.55 13.32
C GLU A 493 -11.45 7.79 13.82
#